data_AF-A0A4Q2YG04-F1
#
_entry.id   AF-A0A4Q2YG04-F1
#
_cell.length_a   1.000
_cell.length_b   1.000
_cell.length_c   1.000
_cell.angle_alpha   90.00
_cell.angle_beta   90.00
_cell.angle_gamma   90.00
#
_symmetry.space_group_name_H-M   'P 1'
#
loop_
_entity.id
_entity.type
_entity.pdbx_description
1 polymer ?
#
loop_
_entity_poly.entity_id
_entity_poly.type
_entity_poly.pdbx_seq_one_letter_code
_entity_poly.pdbx_strand_id
1 'polypeptide(L)'
;MLSDPGVYALALVAAWCIGLSKAGFSGVSMISIVLFADIYGSKASVGLTLPLLIAADLMAYPAFIRHGSWRPVWGLLGPALVGIALGWWVLGFIEEGTARQLIGSCVLL
;
A
#
# COMPACT_ATOMS: atom_id res chain seq x y z
N MET A 1 22.52 -5.22 1.57
CA MET A 1 21.26 -4.46 1.74
C MET A 1 20.10 -5.08 0.96
N LEU A 2 20.12 -5.20 -0.38
CA LEU A 2 19.08 -5.93 -1.15
C LEU A 2 19.31 -7.46 -1.25
N SER A 3 20.39 -7.97 -0.67
CA SER A 3 20.80 -9.38 -0.74
C SER A 3 20.71 -10.11 0.60
N ASP A 4 20.24 -9.43 1.66
CA ASP A 4 20.13 -10.00 3.00
C ASP A 4 18.80 -10.78 3.10
N PRO A 5 18.83 -12.09 3.39
CA PRO A 5 17.62 -12.93 3.45
C PRO A 5 16.55 -12.39 4.42
N GLY A 6 16.98 -11.64 5.45
CA GLY A 6 16.09 -11.01 6.41
C GLY A 6 15.15 -9.97 5.81
N VAL A 7 15.59 -9.23 4.78
CA VAL A 7 14.75 -8.21 4.12
C VAL A 7 13.61 -8.86 3.34
N TYR A 8 13.87 -10.00 2.69
CA TYR A 8 12.84 -10.78 2.00
C TYR A 8 11.83 -11.39 2.98
N ALA A 9 12.30 -11.88 4.13
CA ALA A 9 11.42 -12.39 5.19
C ALA A 9 10.50 -11.27 5.73
N LEU A 10 11.04 -10.08 6.00
CA LEU A 10 10.26 -8.92 6.42
C LEU A 10 9.28 -8.45 5.34
N ALA A 11 9.69 -8.41 4.08
CA ALA A 11 8.81 -8.07 2.97
C ALA A 11 7.67 -9.09 2.79
N LEU A 12 7.95 -10.40 2.98
CA LEU A 12 6.93 -11.45 2.98
C LEU A 12 5.92 -11.25 4.11
N VAL A 13 6.39 -10.97 5.33
CA VAL A 13 5.50 -10.68 6.47
C VAL A 13 4.65 -9.44 6.18
N ALA A 14 5.25 -8.36 5.68
CA ALA A 14 4.54 -7.14 5.33
C ALA A 14 3.48 -7.39 4.23
N ALA A 15 3.80 -8.23 3.24
CA ALA A 15 2.86 -8.63 2.19
C ALA A 15 1.69 -9.46 2.73
N TRP A 16 1.98 -10.39 3.64
CA TRP A 16 0.97 -11.19 4.33
C TRP A 16 0.04 -10.32 5.17
N CYS A 17 0.61 -9.38 5.93
CA CYS A 17 -0.11 -8.39 6.71
C CYS A 17 -1.03 -7.51 5.85
N ILE A 18 -0.59 -7.11 4.65
CA ILE A 18 -1.43 -6.37 3.70
C ILE A 18 -2.60 -7.22 3.19
N GLY A 19 -2.36 -8.50 2.88
CA GLY A 19 -3.43 -9.44 2.53
C GLY A 19 -4.46 -9.62 3.65
N LEU A 20 -4.00 -9.76 4.89
CA LEU A 20 -4.86 -9.83 6.08
C LEU A 20 -5.70 -8.55 6.27
N SER A 21 -5.16 -7.38 5.91
CA SER A 21 -5.90 -6.12 5.98
C SER A 21 -7.15 -6.13 5.09
N LYS A 22 -7.07 -6.72 3.90
CA LYS A 22 -8.22 -6.92 2.99
C LYS A 22 -9.21 -7.97 3.48
N ALA A 23 -8.80 -8.89 4.35
CA ALA A 23 -9.67 -9.89 4.97
C ALA A 23 -10.51 -9.35 6.14
N GLY A 24 -10.42 -8.04 6.46
CA GLY A 24 -11.20 -7.37 7.50
C GLY A 24 -10.38 -6.87 8.69
N PHE A 25 -9.08 -7.14 8.74
CA PHE A 25 -8.18 -6.67 9.79
C PHE A 25 -7.51 -5.34 9.43
N SER A 26 -8.29 -4.25 9.45
CA SER A 26 -7.86 -2.91 9.02
C SER A 26 -6.59 -2.38 9.71
N GLY A 27 -6.22 -2.88 10.89
CA GLY A 27 -5.03 -2.41 11.63
C GLY A 27 -3.70 -3.07 11.23
N VAL A 28 -3.74 -4.21 10.56
CA VAL A 28 -2.53 -5.02 10.29
C VAL A 28 -1.67 -4.40 9.19
N SER A 29 -2.26 -3.61 8.28
CA SER A 29 -1.53 -2.87 7.25
C SER A 29 -0.63 -1.78 7.81
N MET A 30 -0.94 -1.21 8.97
CA MET A 30 -0.08 -0.19 9.61
C MET A 30 1.29 -0.76 9.98
N ILE A 31 1.34 -2.03 10.41
CA ILE A 31 2.59 -2.73 10.71
C ILE A 31 3.46 -2.81 9.44
N SER A 32 2.87 -3.18 8.30
CA SER A 32 3.56 -3.23 7.01
C SER A 32 4.12 -1.87 6.59
N ILE A 33 3.35 -0.79 6.79
CA ILE A 33 3.75 0.58 6.43
C ILE A 33 4.95 1.03 7.27
N VAL A 34 4.94 0.78 8.58
CA VAL A 34 6.05 1.12 9.47
C VAL A 34 7.31 0.35 9.09
N LEU A 35 7.19 -0.97 8.83
CA LEU A 35 8.31 -1.80 8.40
C LEU A 35 8.91 -1.34 7.07
N PHE A 36 8.07 -1.03 6.08
CA PHE A 36 8.56 -0.50 4.81
C PHE A 36 9.15 0.91 4.92
N ALA A 37 8.61 1.76 5.80
CA ALA A 37 9.15 3.10 6.03
C ALA A 37 10.54 3.05 6.68
N ASP A 38 10.79 2.07 7.55
CA ASP A 38 12.09 1.84 8.17
C ASP A 38 13.14 1.31 7.17
N ILE A 39 12.75 0.38 6.29
CA ILE A 39 13.67 -0.26 5.34
C ILE A 39 13.95 0.62 4.11
N TYR A 40 12.91 1.21 3.52
CA TYR A 40 12.99 1.87 2.20
C TYR A 40 12.83 3.40 2.28
N GLY A 41 12.50 3.94 3.45
CA GLY A 41 12.17 5.35 3.64
C GLY A 41 10.68 5.65 3.50
N SER A 42 10.27 6.79 4.06
CA SER A 42 8.88 7.19 4.22
C SER A 42 8.12 7.29 2.89
N LYS A 43 8.71 7.95 1.89
CA LYS A 43 8.09 8.10 0.55
C LYS A 43 8.03 6.80 -0.24
N ALA A 44 9.12 6.02 -0.21
CA ALA A 44 9.20 4.76 -0.94
C ALA A 44 8.23 3.71 -0.39
N SER A 45 8.01 3.70 0.94
CA SER A 45 7.05 2.82 1.60
C SER A 45 5.63 2.95 1.02
N VAL A 46 5.16 4.19 0.83
CA VAL A 46 3.83 4.45 0.23
C VAL A 46 3.78 3.95 -1.21
N GLY A 47 4.83 4.20 -1.99
CA GLY A 47 4.95 3.73 -3.37
C GLY A 47 4.98 2.20 -3.51
N LEU A 48 5.60 1.49 -2.55
CA LEU A 48 5.64 0.02 -2.53
C LEU A 48 4.34 -0.61 -2.02
N THR A 49 3.64 0.07 -1.11
CA THR A 49 2.38 -0.42 -0.53
C THR A 49 1.26 -0.46 -1.59
N LEU A 50 1.22 0.51 -2.50
CA LEU A 50 0.17 0.65 -3.51
C LEU A 50 0.07 -0.56 -4.47
N PRO A 51 1.15 -1.00 -5.16
CA PRO A 51 1.14 -2.21 -5.99
C PRO A 51 0.75 -3.46 -5.22
N LEU A 52 1.14 -3.53 -3.95
CA LEU A 52 0.88 -4.66 -3.09
C LEU A 52 -0.60 -4.76 -2.69
N LEU A 53 -1.24 -3.61 -2.44
CA LEU A 53 -2.69 -3.50 -2.26
C LEU A 53 -3.45 -3.90 -3.53
N ILE A 54 -2.97 -3.46 -4.70
CA ILE A 54 -3.55 -3.85 -6.00
C ILE A 54 -3.45 -5.36 -6.19
N ALA A 55 -2.28 -5.96 -5.90
CA ALA A 55 -2.10 -7.40 -5.98
C ALA A 55 -3.05 -8.15 -5.03
N ALA A 56 -3.23 -7.67 -3.80
CA ALA A 56 -4.19 -8.23 -2.85
C ALA A 56 -5.63 -8.17 -3.39
N ASP A 57 -6.02 -7.06 -4.04
CA ASP A 57 -7.34 -6.94 -4.68
C ASP A 57 -7.52 -7.91 -5.85
N LEU A 58 -6.48 -8.10 -6.66
CA LEU A 58 -6.50 -9.09 -7.75
C LEU A 58 -6.58 -10.53 -7.23
N MET A 59 -5.98 -10.83 -6.08
CA MET A 59 -6.11 -12.13 -5.43
C MET A 59 -7.50 -12.35 -4.80
N ALA A 60 -8.15 -11.28 -4.35
CA ALA A 60 -9.53 -11.35 -3.84
C ALA A 60 -10.56 -11.48 -4.96
N TYR A 61 -10.27 -10.96 -6.15
CA TYR A 61 -11.19 -10.94 -7.29
C TYR A 61 -11.82 -12.31 -7.66
N PRO A 62 -11.08 -13.44 -7.74
CA PRO A 62 -11.66 -14.75 -8.03
C PRO A 62 -12.76 -15.18 -7.06
N ALA A 63 -12.71 -14.74 -5.80
CA ALA A 63 -13.76 -15.04 -4.81
C ALA A 63 -15.08 -14.30 -5.11
N PHE A 64 -15.01 -13.15 -5.78
CA PHE A 64 -16.17 -12.29 -6.09
C PHE A 64 -16.63 -12.37 -7.56
N ILE A 65 -15.93 -13.14 -8.39
CA ILE A 65 -16.19 -13.22 -9.84
C ILE A 65 -17.61 -13.68 -10.19
N ARG A 66 -18.26 -14.42 -9.28
CA ARG A 66 -19.59 -15.00 -9.50
C ARG A 66 -20.73 -13.98 -9.43
N HIS A 67 -20.50 -12.84 -8.79
CA HIS A 67 -21.51 -11.77 -8.62
C HIS A 67 -21.00 -10.37 -9.02
N GLY A 68 -19.72 -10.22 -9.39
CA GLY A 68 -19.11 -8.94 -9.74
C GLY A 68 -19.38 -8.53 -11.19
N SER A 69 -19.76 -7.26 -11.39
CA SER A 69 -19.80 -6.64 -12.72
C SER A 69 -18.64 -5.66 -12.91
N TRP A 70 -18.02 -5.63 -14.10
CA TRP A 70 -16.87 -4.74 -14.39
C TRP A 70 -17.25 -3.29 -14.70
N ARG A 71 -18.54 -3.03 -14.98
CA ARG A 71 -19.03 -1.68 -15.35
C ARG A 71 -18.73 -0.60 -14.29
N PRO A 72 -19.00 -0.81 -12.99
CA PRO A 72 -18.69 0.17 -11.96
C PRO A 72 -17.18 0.35 -11.76
N VAL A 73 -16.41 -0.73 -11.92
CA VAL A 73 -14.96 -0.74 -11.73
C VAL A 73 -14.32 0.26 -12.68
N TRP A 74 -14.63 0.21 -13.98
CA TRP A 74 -14.08 1.15 -14.96
C TRP A 74 -14.42 2.62 -14.66
N GLY A 75 -15.63 2.89 -14.15
CA GLY A 75 -16.04 4.24 -13.75
C GLY A 75 -15.28 4.79 -12.55
N LEU A 76 -14.89 3.92 -11.60
CA LEU A 76 -14.10 4.28 -10.41
C LEU A 76 -12.58 4.30 -10.68
N LEU A 77 -12.12 3.48 -11.62
CA LEU A 77 -10.70 3.33 -11.93
C LEU A 77 -10.12 4.62 -12.53
N GLY A 78 -10.88 5.32 -13.39
CA GLY A 78 -10.50 6.62 -13.94
C GLY A 78 -10.14 7.67 -12.87
N PRO A 79 -11.09 8.08 -11.99
CA PRO A 79 -10.81 9.03 -10.93
C PRO A 79 -9.77 8.51 -9.93
N ALA A 80 -9.69 7.20 -9.68
CA ALA A 80 -8.63 6.62 -8.85
C ALA A 80 -7.23 6.85 -9.46
N LEU A 81 -7.06 6.62 -10.76
CA LEU A 81 -5.79 6.90 -11.46
C LEU A 81 -5.41 8.38 -11.41
N VAL A 82 -6.39 9.28 -11.58
CA VAL A 82 -6.17 10.72 -11.44
C VAL A 82 -5.72 11.06 -10.02
N GLY A 83 -6.38 10.50 -9.00
CA GLY A 83 -5.99 10.66 -7.59
C GLY A 83 -4.57 10.15 -7.31
N ILE A 84 -4.21 8.98 -7.83
CA ILE A 84 -2.85 8.42 -7.70
C ILE A 84 -1.82 9.33 -8.36
N ALA A 85 -2.09 9.84 -9.57
CA ALA A 85 -1.19 10.75 -10.29
C ALA A 85 -0.98 12.07 -9.54
N LEU A 86 -2.07 12.66 -9.02
CA LEU A 86 -2.00 13.87 -8.20
C LEU A 86 -1.25 13.62 -6.89
N GLY A 87 -1.52 12.50 -6.21
CA GLY A 87 -0.84 12.12 -4.98
C GLY A 87 0.67 11.92 -5.20
N TRP A 88 1.05 11.25 -6.29
CA TRP A 88 2.46 11.10 -6.67
C TRP A 88 3.13 12.44 -6.93
N TRP A 89 2.47 13.34 -7.65
CA TRP A 89 3.00 14.68 -7.93
C TRP A 89 3.20 15.49 -6.66
N VAL A 90 2.21 15.51 -5.76
CA VAL A 90 2.28 16.19 -4.45
C VAL A 90 3.40 15.61 -3.58
N LEU A 91 3.54 14.28 -3.53
CA LEU A 91 4.58 13.60 -2.76
C LEU A 91 6.00 13.93 -3.26
N GLY A 92 6.13 14.26 -4.55
CA GLY A 92 7.36 14.78 -5.15
C GLY A 92 7.80 16.12 -4.56
N PHE A 93 6.86 16.99 -4.18
CA PHE A 93 7.15 18.32 -3.61
C PHE A 93 7.43 18.29 -2.10
N ILE A 94 6.95 17.28 -1.38
CA ILE A 94 7.11 17.20 0.08
C ILE A 94 8.54 16.77 0.42
N GLU A 95 9.19 17.35 1.44
CA GLU A 95 10.51 16.89 1.87
C GLU A 95 10.43 15.56 2.65
N GLU A 96 11.47 14.73 2.62
CA GLU A 96 11.47 13.39 3.23
C GLU A 96 11.19 13.40 4.74
N GLY A 97 11.70 14.42 5.45
CA GLY A 97 11.44 14.64 6.87
C GLY A 97 9.96 14.92 7.17
N THR A 98 9.33 15.79 6.39
CA THR A 98 7.90 16.09 6.51
C THR A 98 7.04 14.88 6.14
N ALA A 99 7.40 14.13 5.09
CA ALA A 99 6.71 12.90 4.73
C ALA A 99 6.77 11.84 5.85
N ARG A 100 7.93 11.72 6.52
CA ARG A 100 8.09 10.82 7.67
C ARG A 100 7.18 11.23 8.84
N GLN A 101 7.11 12.52 9.15
CA GLN A 101 6.24 13.03 10.22
C GLN A 101 4.76 12.80 9.89
N LEU A 102 4.33 13.11 8.67
CA LEU A 102 2.95 12.90 8.22
C LEU A 102 2.52 11.43 8.30
N ILE A 103 3.35 10.51 7.76
CA ILE A 103 3.05 9.08 7.79
C ILE A 103 3.04 8.57 9.23
N GLY A 104 4.00 9.00 10.06
CA GLY A 104 4.04 8.65 11.48
C GLY A 104 2.79 9.14 12.24
N SER A 105 2.34 10.37 11.97
CA SER A 105 1.11 10.91 12.55
C SER A 105 -0.12 10.10 12.12
N CYS A 106 -0.23 9.69 10.85
CA CYS A 106 -1.33 8.86 10.36
C CYS A 106 -1.39 7.47 11.01
N VAL A 107 -0.25 6.91 11.43
CA VAL A 107 -0.20 5.60 12.10
C VAL A 107 -0.55 5.71 13.59
N LEU A 108 -0.26 6.84 14.22
CA LEU A 108 -0.55 7.08 15.64
C LEU A 108 -2.01 7.51 15.91
N LEU A 109 -2.72 7.99 14.89
CA LEU A 109 -4.09 8.50 14.95
C LEU A 109 -5.09 7.37 14.72
#